data_AF-A0A1G3BX36-F1
#
_entry.id   AF-A0A1G3BX36-F1
#
_cell.length_a   1.000
_cell.length_b   1.000
_cell.length_c   1.000
_cell.angle_alpha   90.00
_cell.angle_beta   90.00
_cell.angle_gamma   90.00
#
_symmetry.space_group_name_H-M   'P 1'
#
loop_
_entity.id
_entity.type
_entity.pdbx_description
1 polymer ?
#
loop_
_entity_poly.entity_id
_entity_poly.type
_entity_poly.pdbx_seq_one_letter_code
_entity_poly.pdbx_strand_id
1 'polypeptide(L)'
;MKAEYKGQAHIKILQEIYKRALDIVNKGNLESLFNDVDKVEKAHLKTVVDNFERGRGVLTVLITSLVHKLHNPNQDIRLHQDNLKGGYSGRGIDTKFITPFMKEMGFPAMAESGWLTRSLEQNRPYNFSYPGKITPKELKIAFLFLLDQIQSYNKSAETYLLILFAKLIEHREQKNIDLAKPTNLTISTIINYLKYHFESSYSSRGASRLPTLAIFSIYQCLIKELKRFEGKILVPLEEHTSADKSSGRV
;
A
#
# COMPACT_ATOMS: atom_id res chain seq x y z
N MET A 1 26.99 -6.59 0.34
CA MET A 1 25.76 -6.83 1.14
C MET A 1 26.17 -7.34 2.50
N LYS A 2 25.68 -6.74 3.60
CA LYS A 2 25.88 -7.29 4.95
C LYS A 2 25.18 -8.64 5.06
N ALA A 3 25.81 -9.61 5.73
CA ALA A 3 25.30 -10.98 5.91
C ALA A 3 24.10 -11.07 6.87
N GLU A 4 23.53 -9.94 7.28
CA GLU A 4 22.63 -9.80 8.41
C GLU A 4 21.27 -10.50 8.20
N TYR A 5 20.72 -10.47 6.99
CA TYR A 5 19.37 -11.00 6.69
C TYR A 5 19.35 -12.41 6.09
N LYS A 6 20.51 -12.99 5.78
CA LYS A 6 20.60 -14.23 5.02
C LYS A 6 19.89 -15.38 5.76
N GLY A 7 18.92 -16.01 5.11
CA GLY A 7 18.17 -17.14 5.66
C GLY A 7 17.13 -16.78 6.73
N GLN A 8 16.98 -15.51 7.11
CA GLN A 8 15.93 -15.09 8.03
C GLN A 8 14.53 -15.20 7.40
N ALA A 9 13.49 -15.43 8.20
CA ALA A 9 12.11 -15.41 7.69
C ALA A 9 11.76 -14.04 7.09
N HIS A 10 11.10 -14.01 5.93
CA HIS A 10 10.74 -12.77 5.23
C HIS A 10 10.00 -11.76 6.11
N ILE A 11 9.12 -12.24 6.99
CA ILE A 11 8.39 -11.38 7.93
C ILE A 11 9.30 -10.67 8.95
N LYS A 12 10.40 -11.31 9.39
CA LYS A 12 11.35 -10.68 10.30
C LYS A 12 12.11 -9.54 9.61
N ILE A 13 12.53 -9.78 8.36
CA ILE A 13 13.19 -8.77 7.51
C ILE A 13 12.27 -7.55 7.33
N LEU A 14 11.00 -7.79 7.01
CA LEU A 14 9.98 -6.74 6.88
C LEU A 14 9.84 -5.90 8.15
N GLN A 15 9.63 -6.55 9.30
CA GLN A 15 9.41 -5.88 10.58
C GLN A 15 10.64 -5.07 11.02
N GLU A 16 11.84 -5.62 10.85
CA GLU A 16 13.07 -4.94 11.24
C GLU A 16 13.32 -3.70 10.39
N ILE A 17 13.19 -3.82 9.07
CA ILE A 17 13.39 -2.70 8.15
C ILE A 17 12.30 -1.63 8.34
N TYR A 18 11.06 -2.04 8.60
CA TYR A 18 9.99 -1.11 8.93
C TYR A 18 10.27 -0.35 10.23
N LYS A 19 10.69 -1.03 11.30
CA LYS A 19 11.05 -0.37 12.57
C LYS A 19 12.14 0.66 12.36
N ARG A 20 13.19 0.31 11.60
CA ARG A 20 14.27 1.24 11.25
C ARG A 20 13.78 2.43 10.42
N ALA A 21 12.93 2.20 9.43
CA ALA A 21 12.33 3.26 8.63
C ALA A 21 11.48 4.21 9.51
N LEU A 22 10.68 3.66 10.42
CA LEU A 22 9.88 4.44 11.37
C LEU A 22 10.76 5.29 12.29
N ASP A 23 11.83 4.73 12.83
CA ASP A 23 12.79 5.48 13.66
C ASP A 23 13.45 6.64 12.89
N ILE A 24 13.76 6.44 11.60
CA ILE A 24 14.34 7.48 10.74
C ILE A 24 13.33 8.60 10.46
N VAL A 25 12.09 8.25 10.14
CA VAL A 25 11.00 9.21 9.92
C VAL A 25 10.75 10.02 11.18
N ASN A 26 10.63 9.37 12.34
CA ASN A 26 10.38 10.04 13.62
C ASN A 26 11.50 10.99 14.03
N LYS A 27 12.75 10.69 13.65
CA LYS A 27 13.91 11.56 13.89
C LYS A 27 14.07 12.68 12.86
N GLY A 28 13.22 12.73 11.83
CA GLY A 28 13.32 13.70 10.74
C GLY A 28 14.59 13.55 9.89
N ASN A 29 15.22 12.37 9.88
CA ASN A 29 16.52 12.14 9.25
C ASN A 29 16.43 11.42 7.89
N LEU A 30 15.36 11.68 7.15
CA LEU A 30 15.03 10.94 5.93
C LEU A 30 16.04 11.18 4.79
N GLU A 31 16.63 12.37 4.72
CA GLU A 31 17.66 12.72 3.73
C GLU A 31 18.90 11.81 3.82
N SER A 32 19.24 11.32 5.02
CA SER A 32 20.39 10.42 5.21
C SER A 32 20.26 9.10 4.44
N LEU A 33 19.03 8.65 4.16
CA LEU A 33 18.79 7.43 3.38
C LEU A 33 19.24 7.58 1.91
N PHE A 34 19.38 8.81 1.43
CA PHE A 34 19.69 9.13 0.04
C PHE A 34 21.15 9.49 -0.21
N ASN A 35 22.03 9.35 0.79
CA ASN A 35 23.46 9.66 0.67
C ASN A 35 24.16 8.77 -0.35
N ASP A 36 23.83 7.47 -0.37
CA ASP A 36 24.44 6.47 -1.26
C ASP A 36 23.60 6.16 -2.51
N VAL A 37 22.59 7.01 -2.78
CA VAL A 37 21.65 6.86 -3.89
C VAL A 37 21.90 7.99 -4.88
N ASP A 38 22.19 7.67 -6.13
CA ASP A 38 22.46 8.68 -7.14
C ASP A 38 21.19 9.38 -7.65
N LYS A 39 21.37 10.43 -8.45
CA LYS A 39 20.26 11.25 -8.95
C LYS A 39 19.26 10.47 -9.82
N VAL A 40 19.73 9.47 -10.56
CA VAL A 40 18.89 8.66 -11.46
C VAL A 40 18.09 7.65 -10.65
N GLU A 41 18.73 6.99 -9.69
CA GLU A 41 18.07 6.12 -8.71
C GLU A 41 16.99 6.88 -7.92
N LYS A 42 17.29 8.10 -7.45
CA LYS A 42 16.31 8.97 -6.76
C LYS A 42 15.10 9.25 -7.63
N ALA A 43 15.28 9.56 -8.91
CA ALA A 43 14.17 9.84 -9.83
C ALA A 43 13.28 8.61 -10.06
N HIS A 44 13.87 7.42 -10.17
CA HIS A 44 13.11 6.17 -10.32
C HIS A 44 12.40 5.77 -9.01
N LEU A 45 13.05 5.90 -7.86
CA LEU A 45 12.40 5.74 -6.56
C LEU A 45 11.23 6.70 -6.39
N LYS A 46 11.41 7.98 -6.74
CA LYS A 46 10.34 8.98 -6.73
C LYS A 46 9.17 8.57 -7.63
N THR A 47 9.44 8.04 -8.82
CA THR A 47 8.40 7.57 -9.74
C THR A 47 7.55 6.45 -9.11
N VAL A 48 8.18 5.53 -8.36
CA VAL A 48 7.44 4.49 -7.63
C VAL A 48 6.61 5.11 -6.50
N VAL A 49 7.19 6.03 -5.73
CA VAL A 49 6.51 6.75 -4.63
C VAL A 49 5.26 7.49 -5.12
N ASP A 50 5.40 8.27 -6.19
CA ASP A 50 4.31 9.06 -6.79
C ASP A 50 3.15 8.16 -7.30
N ASN A 51 3.39 6.86 -7.45
CA ASN A 51 2.43 5.90 -7.98
C ASN A 51 1.98 4.84 -6.95
N PHE A 52 2.27 4.96 -5.66
CA PHE A 52 1.92 3.92 -4.67
C PHE A 52 0.45 3.46 -4.72
N GLU A 53 -0.51 4.38 -4.88
CA GLU A 53 -1.95 4.07 -4.91
C GLU A 53 -2.40 3.38 -6.20
N ARG A 54 -1.88 3.85 -7.34
CA ARG A 54 -2.29 3.36 -8.67
C ARG A 54 -1.48 2.13 -9.09
N GLY A 55 -0.26 2.02 -8.58
CA GLY A 55 0.74 1.00 -8.90
C GLY A 55 0.91 -0.05 -7.80
N ARG A 56 -0.13 -0.35 -7.01
CA ARG A 56 -0.06 -1.30 -5.88
C ARG A 56 0.57 -2.65 -6.25
N GLY A 57 0.23 -3.20 -7.41
CA GLY A 57 0.83 -4.45 -7.90
C GLY A 57 2.35 -4.34 -8.08
N VAL A 58 2.82 -3.24 -8.70
CA VAL A 58 4.26 -2.98 -8.90
C VAL A 58 4.96 -2.81 -7.56
N LEU A 59 4.36 -2.04 -6.65
CA LEU A 59 4.89 -1.82 -5.31
C LEU A 59 5.06 -3.15 -4.55
N THR A 60 4.01 -3.98 -4.53
CA THR A 60 4.03 -5.30 -3.89
C THR A 60 5.10 -6.21 -4.49
N VAL A 61 5.19 -6.29 -5.83
CA VAL A 61 6.20 -7.11 -6.52
C VAL A 61 7.62 -6.62 -6.23
N LEU A 62 7.82 -5.30 -6.24
CA LEU A 62 9.12 -4.71 -5.94
C LEU A 62 9.53 -5.04 -4.50
N ILE A 63 8.69 -4.76 -3.51
CA ILE A 63 8.98 -5.06 -2.10
C ILE A 63 9.28 -6.55 -1.91
N THR A 64 8.47 -7.43 -2.51
CA THR A 64 8.70 -8.89 -2.46
C THR A 64 10.08 -9.25 -2.99
N SER A 65 10.47 -8.68 -4.12
CA SER A 65 11.77 -8.91 -4.75
C SER A 65 12.92 -8.40 -3.87
N LEU A 66 12.79 -7.21 -3.28
CA LEU A 66 13.80 -6.64 -2.38
C LEU A 66 13.98 -7.49 -1.12
N VAL A 67 12.88 -7.86 -0.45
CA VAL A 67 12.91 -8.70 0.75
C VAL A 67 13.52 -10.06 0.43
N HIS A 68 13.17 -10.65 -0.72
CA HIS A 68 13.74 -11.92 -1.11
C HIS A 68 15.23 -11.84 -1.45
N LYS A 69 15.71 -10.72 -2.02
CA LYS A 69 17.15 -10.48 -2.22
C LYS A 69 17.90 -10.47 -0.90
N LEU A 70 17.34 -9.85 0.14
CA LEU A 70 17.95 -9.81 1.47
C LEU A 70 17.97 -11.18 2.14
N HIS A 71 16.87 -11.94 1.99
CA HIS A 71 16.79 -13.32 2.44
C HIS A 71 17.80 -14.24 1.74
N ASN A 72 17.90 -14.14 0.40
CA ASN A 72 18.79 -14.92 -0.44
C ASN A 72 19.64 -14.00 -1.35
N PRO A 73 20.82 -13.56 -0.87
CA PRO A 73 21.67 -12.60 -1.61
C PRO A 73 22.11 -13.06 -3.00
N ASN A 74 22.17 -14.36 -3.24
CA ASN A 74 22.60 -14.93 -4.53
C ASN A 74 21.45 -15.05 -5.54
N GLN A 75 20.20 -14.85 -5.11
CA GLN A 75 19.05 -14.93 -6.01
C GLN A 75 19.04 -13.76 -7.00
N ASP A 76 18.90 -14.08 -8.29
CA ASP A 76 18.46 -13.09 -9.28
C ASP A 76 16.94 -12.92 -9.14
N ILE A 77 16.55 -11.77 -8.59
CA ILE A 77 15.17 -11.43 -8.27
C ILE A 77 14.34 -11.02 -9.48
N ARG A 78 14.98 -10.87 -10.65
CA ARG A 78 14.28 -10.72 -11.94
C ARG A 78 13.62 -12.04 -12.34
N LEU A 79 14.17 -13.18 -11.90
CA LEU A 79 13.65 -14.53 -12.11
C LEU A 79 12.57 -14.86 -11.08
N HIS A 80 11.41 -14.24 -11.22
CA HIS A 80 10.44 -14.08 -10.14
C HIS A 80 9.39 -15.22 -10.02
N GLN A 81 9.51 -16.29 -10.79
CA GLN A 81 8.60 -17.44 -10.78
C GLN A 81 9.38 -18.76 -10.76
N ASP A 82 8.83 -19.78 -10.08
CA ASP A 82 9.45 -21.11 -9.95
C ASP A 82 9.60 -21.85 -11.30
N ASN A 83 8.78 -21.50 -12.29
CA ASN A 83 8.84 -22.07 -13.64
C ASN A 83 9.97 -21.45 -14.51
N LEU A 84 10.60 -20.34 -14.06
CA LEU A 84 11.81 -19.82 -14.67
C LEU A 84 13.00 -20.61 -14.15
N LYS A 85 13.94 -20.96 -15.03
CA LYS A 85 15.18 -21.64 -14.63
C LYS A 85 15.96 -20.75 -13.65
N GLY A 86 16.12 -21.21 -12.41
CA GLY A 86 16.76 -20.45 -11.33
C GLY A 86 15.85 -19.39 -10.69
N GLY A 87 14.55 -19.44 -10.95
CA GLY A 87 13.58 -18.54 -10.35
C GLY A 87 13.11 -18.95 -8.95
N TYR A 88 12.33 -18.07 -8.33
CA TYR A 88 11.80 -18.26 -6.98
C TYR A 88 10.28 -18.00 -6.94
N SER A 89 9.63 -18.47 -5.87
CA SER A 89 8.18 -18.36 -5.70
C SER A 89 7.74 -16.96 -5.25
N GLY A 90 7.80 -15.97 -6.16
CA GLY A 90 7.42 -14.59 -5.86
C GLY A 90 6.00 -14.46 -5.30
N ARG A 91 5.02 -15.07 -5.97
CA ARG A 91 3.62 -15.09 -5.51
C ARG A 91 3.44 -15.78 -4.15
N GLY A 92 4.16 -16.88 -3.92
CA GLY A 92 4.08 -17.63 -2.66
C GLY A 92 4.57 -16.79 -1.48
N ILE A 93 5.69 -16.10 -1.65
CA ILE A 93 6.24 -15.17 -0.66
C ILE A 93 5.29 -13.99 -0.42
N ASP A 94 4.80 -13.39 -1.50
CA ASP A 94 3.90 -12.24 -1.44
C ASP A 94 2.63 -12.54 -0.64
N THR A 95 1.91 -13.58 -1.07
CA THR A 95 0.62 -13.97 -0.47
C THR A 95 0.78 -14.32 1.01
N LYS A 96 1.90 -14.96 1.37
CA LYS A 96 2.16 -15.41 2.74
C LYS A 96 2.63 -14.30 3.67
N PHE A 97 3.40 -13.33 3.17
CA PHE A 97 4.10 -12.37 4.03
C PHE A 97 3.93 -10.92 3.61
N ILE A 98 4.07 -10.60 2.32
CA ILE A 98 4.20 -9.20 1.87
C ILE A 98 2.86 -8.50 1.83
N THR A 99 1.87 -9.02 1.07
CA THR A 99 0.54 -8.40 1.02
C THR A 99 -0.13 -8.32 2.40
N PRO A 100 -0.10 -9.37 3.25
CA PRO A 100 -0.59 -9.26 4.63
C PRO A 100 0.08 -8.14 5.44
N PHE A 101 1.42 -8.06 5.40
CA PHE A 101 2.17 -7.01 6.10
C PHE A 101 1.81 -5.60 5.61
N MET A 102 1.70 -5.41 4.28
CA MET A 102 1.32 -4.13 3.70
C MET A 102 -0.07 -3.66 4.20
N LYS A 103 -1.03 -4.59 4.31
CA LYS A 103 -2.35 -4.29 4.87
C LYS A 103 -2.29 -3.94 6.36
N GLU A 104 -1.56 -4.74 7.13
CA GLU A 104 -1.39 -4.55 8.59
C GLU A 104 -0.82 -3.16 8.91
N MET A 105 0.14 -2.70 8.11
CA MET A 105 0.78 -1.39 8.31
C MET A 105 -0.02 -0.20 7.72
N GLY A 106 -1.19 -0.45 7.12
CA GLY A 106 -2.01 0.58 6.48
C GLY A 106 -1.43 1.14 5.18
N PHE A 107 -0.56 0.37 4.51
CA PHE A 107 0.05 0.77 3.24
C PHE A 107 -0.85 0.40 2.04
N PRO A 108 -0.65 1.05 0.88
CA PRO A 108 -1.34 0.65 -0.35
C PRO A 108 -1.02 -0.81 -0.72
N ALA A 109 -2.03 -1.66 -0.63
CA ALA A 109 -1.88 -3.10 -0.78
C ALA A 109 -2.86 -3.68 -1.82
N MET A 110 -2.46 -4.80 -2.41
CA MET A 110 -3.33 -5.61 -3.26
C MET A 110 -4.39 -6.33 -2.42
N ALA A 111 -5.50 -6.72 -3.07
CA ALA A 111 -6.54 -7.52 -2.41
C ALA A 111 -5.98 -8.90 -1.99
N GLU A 112 -5.19 -9.53 -2.86
CA GLU A 112 -4.59 -10.84 -2.59
C GLU A 112 -3.07 -10.85 -2.85
N SER A 113 -2.64 -10.47 -4.05
CA SER A 113 -1.22 -10.47 -4.44
C SER A 113 -0.95 -9.53 -5.61
N GLY A 114 0.29 -9.01 -5.71
CA GLY A 114 0.78 -8.28 -6.88
C GLY A 114 0.86 -9.14 -8.14
N TRP A 115 1.07 -10.45 -7.99
CA TRP A 115 1.18 -11.42 -9.08
C TRP A 115 -0.14 -11.83 -9.71
N LEU A 116 -1.29 -11.34 -9.23
CA LEU A 116 -2.57 -11.45 -9.95
C LEU A 116 -2.77 -10.33 -10.97
N THR A 117 -1.80 -9.42 -11.07
CA THR A 117 -1.81 -8.37 -12.08
C THR A 117 -1.28 -8.95 -13.39
N ARG A 118 -2.13 -8.98 -14.43
CA ARG A 118 -1.79 -9.54 -15.76
C ARG A 118 -0.50 -9.00 -16.39
N SER A 119 -0.13 -7.76 -16.09
CA SER A 119 1.11 -7.16 -16.58
C SER A 119 2.36 -7.62 -15.81
N LEU A 120 2.22 -8.21 -14.63
CA LEU A 120 3.30 -8.67 -13.75
C LEU A 120 3.41 -10.20 -13.71
N GLU A 121 2.34 -10.93 -14.02
CA GLU A 121 2.34 -12.40 -13.94
C GLU A 121 3.04 -13.12 -15.11
N GLN A 122 3.59 -12.40 -16.09
CA GLN A 122 4.11 -13.03 -17.30
C GLN A 122 5.36 -13.84 -16.98
N ASN A 123 5.41 -15.08 -17.45
CA ASN A 123 6.54 -16.00 -17.26
C ASN A 123 7.78 -15.58 -18.10
N ARG A 124 8.34 -14.42 -17.78
CA ARG A 124 9.58 -13.87 -18.36
C ARG A 124 10.33 -13.06 -17.29
N PRO A 125 11.67 -13.02 -17.31
CA PRO A 125 12.45 -12.23 -16.36
C PRO A 125 12.09 -10.73 -16.39
N TYR A 126 12.10 -10.08 -15.22
CA TYR A 126 11.94 -8.62 -15.11
C TYR A 126 13.22 -7.86 -15.52
N ASN A 127 13.60 -7.98 -16.78
CA ASN A 127 14.66 -7.20 -17.41
C ASN A 127 14.06 -6.10 -18.31
N PHE A 128 14.89 -5.28 -18.96
CA PHE A 128 14.42 -4.20 -19.83
C PHE A 128 13.61 -4.66 -21.06
N SER A 129 13.68 -5.94 -21.44
CA SER A 129 12.87 -6.52 -22.52
C SER A 129 11.56 -7.17 -22.02
N TYR A 130 11.24 -7.05 -20.73
CA TYR A 130 10.01 -7.60 -20.16
C TYR A 130 8.76 -7.07 -20.89
N PRO A 131 7.90 -7.95 -21.45
CA PRO A 131 6.82 -7.52 -22.34
C PRO A 131 5.57 -7.00 -21.61
N GLY A 132 5.46 -7.21 -20.29
CA GLY A 132 4.30 -6.78 -19.52
C GLY A 132 3.98 -5.29 -19.66
N LYS A 133 2.70 -4.98 -19.90
CA LYS A 133 2.20 -3.60 -20.07
C LYS A 133 1.92 -2.96 -18.70
N ILE A 134 2.98 -2.67 -17.95
CA ILE A 134 2.90 -1.91 -16.71
C ILE A 134 2.65 -0.43 -17.07
N THR A 135 1.62 0.17 -16.46
CA THR A 135 1.17 1.54 -16.73
C THR A 135 1.18 2.32 -15.41
N PRO A 136 1.66 3.58 -15.39
CA PRO A 136 2.21 4.34 -16.52
C PRO A 136 3.58 3.81 -17.01
N LYS A 137 4.02 4.22 -18.20
CA LYS A 137 5.25 3.68 -18.82
C LYS A 137 6.48 4.00 -17.97
N GLU A 138 6.48 5.15 -17.33
CA GLU A 138 7.52 5.64 -16.42
C GLU A 138 7.65 4.71 -15.21
N LEU A 139 6.52 4.20 -14.68
CA LEU A 139 6.51 3.23 -13.58
C LEU A 139 7.12 1.90 -14.01
N LYS A 140 6.85 1.44 -15.24
CA LYS A 140 7.50 0.25 -15.80
C LYS A 140 9.02 0.42 -15.83
N ILE A 141 9.48 1.55 -16.36
CA ILE A 141 10.91 1.84 -16.51
C ILE A 141 11.56 1.89 -15.12
N ALA A 142 10.96 2.61 -14.18
CA ALA A 142 11.46 2.70 -12.81
C ALA A 142 11.55 1.33 -12.12
N PHE A 143 10.49 0.53 -12.22
CA PHE A 143 10.47 -0.82 -11.65
C PHE A 143 11.60 -1.70 -12.18
N LEU A 144 11.74 -1.80 -13.51
CA LEU A 144 12.77 -2.63 -14.13
C LEU A 144 14.18 -2.09 -13.86
N PHE A 145 14.35 -0.77 -13.86
CA PHE A 145 15.62 -0.12 -13.55
C PHE A 145 16.09 -0.46 -12.14
N LEU A 146 15.23 -0.32 -11.12
CA LEU A 146 15.60 -0.56 -9.73
C LEU A 146 16.00 -2.03 -9.47
N LEU A 147 15.31 -2.98 -10.13
CA LEU A 147 15.71 -4.39 -10.04
C LEU A 147 17.07 -4.63 -10.72
N ASP A 148 17.31 -3.99 -11.86
CA ASP A 148 18.58 -4.12 -12.57
C ASP A 148 19.75 -3.48 -11.81
N GLN A 149 19.53 -2.34 -11.14
CA GLN A 149 20.52 -1.72 -10.26
C GLN A 149 21.02 -2.67 -9.16
N ILE A 150 20.11 -3.45 -8.58
CA ILE A 150 20.47 -4.43 -7.55
C ILE A 150 21.23 -5.61 -8.16
N GLN A 151 20.80 -6.10 -9.33
CA GLN A 151 21.33 -7.35 -9.89
C GLN A 151 22.59 -7.18 -10.72
N SER A 152 22.67 -6.11 -11.51
CA SER A 152 23.76 -5.85 -12.44
C SER A 152 24.83 -4.94 -11.83
N TYR A 153 24.45 -4.10 -10.85
CA TYR A 153 25.34 -3.08 -10.25
C TYR A 153 25.50 -3.23 -8.73
N ASN A 154 25.01 -4.31 -8.14
CA ASN A 154 25.16 -4.65 -6.71
C ASN A 154 24.70 -3.53 -5.75
N LYS A 155 23.71 -2.72 -6.17
CA LYS A 155 23.09 -1.72 -5.30
C LYS A 155 22.35 -2.39 -4.15
N SER A 156 22.24 -1.68 -3.04
CA SER A 156 21.69 -2.21 -1.79
C SER A 156 20.16 -2.32 -1.84
N ALA A 157 19.65 -3.57 -1.89
CA ALA A 157 18.22 -3.83 -1.76
C ALA A 157 17.63 -3.32 -0.44
N GLU A 158 18.44 -3.34 0.63
CA GLU A 158 18.07 -2.83 1.96
C GLU A 158 17.83 -1.32 1.92
N THR A 159 18.73 -0.57 1.27
CA THR A 159 18.61 0.89 1.15
C THR A 159 17.35 1.27 0.39
N TYR A 160 17.06 0.60 -0.73
CA TYR A 160 15.82 0.85 -1.47
C TYR A 160 14.58 0.52 -0.65
N LEU A 161 14.59 -0.61 0.07
CA LEU A 161 13.45 -1.01 0.89
C LEU A 161 13.22 -0.05 2.06
N LEU A 162 14.29 0.42 2.72
CA LEU A 162 14.23 1.45 3.76
C LEU A 162 13.61 2.74 3.24
N ILE A 163 14.03 3.20 2.06
CA ILE A 163 13.48 4.41 1.43
C ILE A 163 12.00 4.23 1.12
N LEU A 164 11.62 3.10 0.51
CA LEU A 164 10.22 2.81 0.18
C LEU A 164 9.35 2.78 1.44
N PHE A 165 9.80 2.14 2.52
CA PHE A 165 9.06 2.10 3.78
C PHE A 165 8.98 3.47 4.46
N ALA A 166 10.07 4.24 4.50
CA ALA A 166 10.04 5.59 5.04
C ALA A 166 9.03 6.48 4.29
N LYS A 167 9.02 6.40 2.96
CA LYS A 167 8.05 7.14 2.11
C LYS A 167 6.62 6.62 2.25
N LEU A 168 6.43 5.32 2.47
CA LEU A 168 5.10 4.76 2.74
C LEU A 168 4.55 5.20 4.09
N ILE A 169 5.42 5.34 5.11
CA ILE A 169 5.05 5.90 6.41
C ILE A 169 4.64 7.37 6.25
N GLU A 170 5.46 8.21 5.60
CA GLU A 170 5.08 9.61 5.33
C GLU A 170 3.74 9.71 4.58
N HIS A 171 3.56 8.88 3.55
CA HIS A 171 2.33 8.84 2.76
C HIS A 171 1.11 8.40 3.58
N ARG A 172 1.28 7.46 4.51
CA ARG A 172 0.23 7.04 5.45
C ARG A 172 -0.12 8.18 6.42
N GLU A 173 0.89 8.81 7.03
CA GLU A 173 0.67 9.89 8.01
C GLU A 173 0.05 11.14 7.36
N GLN A 174 0.38 11.45 6.11
CA GLN A 174 -0.28 12.54 5.36
C GLN A 174 -1.79 12.32 5.17
N LYS A 175 -2.25 11.05 5.22
CA LYS A 175 -3.68 10.71 5.17
C LYS A 175 -4.35 10.73 6.54
N ASN A 176 -3.58 10.71 7.62
CA ASN A 176 -4.12 10.94 8.96
C ASN A 176 -4.47 12.42 9.09
N ILE A 177 -5.66 12.77 8.60
CA ILE A 177 -6.27 14.06 8.90
C ILE A 177 -6.64 14.01 10.39
N ASP A 178 -6.02 14.88 11.20
CA ASP A 178 -6.51 15.14 12.54
C ASP A 178 -7.90 15.76 12.42
N LEU A 179 -8.93 14.92 12.56
CA LEU A 179 -10.31 15.37 12.51
C LEU A 179 -10.58 16.13 13.81
N ALA A 180 -10.52 17.46 13.72
CA ALA A 180 -10.95 18.33 14.80
C ALA A 180 -12.37 17.91 15.23
N LYS A 181 -12.50 17.42 16.47
CA LYS A 181 -13.81 17.09 17.04
C LYS A 181 -14.47 18.40 17.42
N PRO A 182 -15.55 18.81 16.74
CA PRO A 182 -16.17 20.07 17.05
C PRO A 182 -16.89 19.95 18.40
N THR A 183 -16.52 20.77 19.38
CA THR A 183 -17.02 20.69 20.76
C THR A 183 -18.28 21.51 21.01
N ASN A 184 -18.61 22.46 20.14
CA ASN A 184 -19.68 23.45 20.36
C ASN A 184 -20.69 23.56 19.19
N LEU A 185 -21.06 22.43 18.56
CA LEU A 185 -22.11 22.48 17.53
C LEU A 185 -23.50 22.49 18.16
N THR A 186 -24.29 23.50 17.82
CA THR A 186 -25.73 23.50 18.12
C THR A 186 -26.45 22.45 17.28
N ILE A 187 -27.59 21.94 17.78
CA ILE A 187 -28.45 21.01 17.03
C ILE A 187 -28.83 21.58 15.66
N SER A 188 -29.15 22.88 15.60
CA SER A 188 -29.47 23.57 14.35
C SER A 188 -28.32 23.53 13.34
N THR A 189 -27.09 23.74 13.81
CA THR A 189 -25.89 23.67 12.96
C THR A 189 -25.68 22.27 12.42
N ILE A 190 -25.84 21.24 13.26
CA ILE A 190 -25.73 19.83 12.84
C ILE A 190 -26.77 19.50 11.77
N ILE A 191 -28.04 19.87 11.99
CA ILE A 191 -29.12 19.64 11.02
C ILE A 191 -28.82 20.35 9.70
N ASN A 192 -28.33 21.58 9.75
CA ASN A 192 -27.99 22.34 8.55
C ASN A 192 -26.85 21.69 7.76
N TYR A 193 -25.80 21.20 8.44
CA TYR A 193 -24.72 20.46 7.75
C TYR A 193 -25.22 19.17 7.12
N LEU A 194 -26.05 18.39 7.83
CA LEU A 194 -26.65 17.18 7.28
C LEU A 194 -27.50 17.47 6.05
N LYS A 195 -28.37 18.50 6.11
CA LYS A 195 -29.17 18.94 4.97
C LYS A 195 -28.29 19.35 3.79
N TYR A 196 -27.28 20.19 4.04
CA TYR A 196 -26.36 20.60 2.99
C TYR A 196 -25.67 19.40 2.35
N HIS A 197 -25.20 18.44 3.14
CA HIS A 197 -24.57 17.22 2.62
C HIS A 197 -25.52 16.31 1.84
N PHE A 198 -26.80 16.23 2.23
CA PHE A 198 -27.77 15.37 1.54
C PHE A 198 -28.34 16.00 0.27
N GLU A 199 -28.43 17.34 0.23
CA GLU A 199 -29.01 18.08 -0.89
C GLU A 199 -27.96 18.56 -1.90
N SER A 200 -26.67 18.51 -1.54
CA SER A 200 -25.57 18.90 -2.44
C SER A 200 -25.36 17.91 -3.58
N SER A 201 -25.29 18.42 -4.81
CA SER A 201 -24.86 17.65 -5.98
C SER A 201 -23.34 17.62 -6.07
N TYR A 202 -22.72 16.55 -5.58
CA TYR A 202 -21.29 16.32 -5.73
C TYR A 202 -20.95 15.79 -7.13
N SER A 203 -19.99 16.42 -7.81
CA SER A 203 -19.48 15.97 -9.11
C SER A 203 -18.42 14.86 -9.02
N SER A 204 -17.98 14.50 -7.81
CA SER A 204 -16.90 13.56 -7.57
C SER A 204 -17.39 12.13 -7.34
N ARG A 205 -16.55 11.15 -7.73
CA ARG A 205 -16.83 9.73 -7.46
C ARG A 205 -16.83 9.47 -5.95
N GLY A 206 -17.85 8.76 -5.47
CA GLY A 206 -17.97 8.39 -4.05
C GLY A 206 -18.81 9.36 -3.21
N ALA A 207 -19.44 10.35 -3.83
CA ALA A 207 -20.39 11.26 -3.19
C ALA A 207 -21.45 10.57 -2.31
N SER A 208 -21.96 9.42 -2.75
CA SER A 208 -22.97 8.64 -2.04
C SER A 208 -22.52 8.16 -0.65
N ARG A 209 -21.21 8.12 -0.38
CA ARG A 209 -20.66 7.66 0.91
C ARG A 209 -20.99 8.61 2.05
N LEU A 210 -21.09 9.92 1.77
CA LEU A 210 -21.33 10.92 2.81
C LEU A 210 -22.71 10.76 3.46
N PRO A 211 -23.82 10.65 2.69
CA PRO A 211 -25.12 10.29 3.25
C PRO A 211 -25.12 8.98 4.02
N THR A 212 -24.49 7.93 3.49
CA THR A 212 -24.43 6.61 4.15
C THR A 212 -23.72 6.71 5.51
N LEU A 213 -22.58 7.39 5.58
CA LEU A 213 -21.84 7.60 6.83
C LEU A 213 -22.65 8.40 7.85
N ALA A 214 -23.38 9.42 7.41
CA ALA A 214 -24.22 10.22 8.29
C ALA A 214 -25.35 9.40 8.90
N ILE A 215 -26.09 8.63 8.08
CA ILE A 215 -27.16 7.75 8.57
C ILE A 215 -26.61 6.67 9.51
N PHE A 216 -25.49 6.05 9.16
CA PHE A 216 -24.84 5.08 10.02
C PHE A 216 -24.44 5.68 11.38
N SER A 217 -23.87 6.88 11.39
CA SER A 217 -23.50 7.59 12.62
C SER A 217 -24.71 7.92 13.48
N ILE A 218 -25.84 8.29 12.86
CA ILE A 218 -27.11 8.48 13.57
C ILE A 218 -27.53 7.18 14.25
N TYR A 219 -27.51 6.05 13.54
CA TYR A 219 -27.84 4.74 14.13
C TYR A 219 -26.88 4.33 15.26
N GLN A 220 -25.59 4.64 15.16
CA GLN A 220 -24.62 4.41 16.24
C GLN A 220 -25.02 5.11 17.54
N CYS A 221 -25.67 6.28 17.45
CA CYS A 221 -26.25 6.96 18.60
C CYS A 221 -27.59 6.34 19.01
N LEU A 222 -28.53 6.21 18.07
CA LEU A 222 -29.90 5.75 18.36
C LEU A 222 -29.95 4.37 19.00
N ILE A 223 -29.07 3.44 18.59
CA ILE A 223 -29.07 2.07 19.10
C ILE A 223 -28.71 1.99 20.59
N LYS A 224 -27.99 2.99 21.11
CA LYS A 224 -27.59 3.08 22.52
C LYS A 224 -28.65 3.76 23.38
N GLU A 225 -29.37 4.72 22.81
CA GLU A 225 -30.25 5.62 23.55
C GLU A 225 -31.73 5.19 23.51
N LEU A 226 -32.17 4.49 22.47
CA LEU A 226 -33.59 4.19 22.27
C LEU A 226 -33.93 2.73 22.60
N LYS A 227 -34.89 2.55 23.52
CA LYS A 227 -35.41 1.25 23.97
C LYS A 227 -35.89 0.33 22.83
N ARG A 228 -36.40 0.90 21.74
CA ARG A 228 -36.78 0.17 20.50
C ARG A 228 -35.66 -0.74 19.98
N PHE A 229 -34.41 -0.37 20.19
CA PHE A 229 -33.24 -1.09 19.69
C PHE A 229 -32.53 -1.92 20.77
N GLU A 230 -33.16 -2.14 21.92
CA GLU A 230 -32.61 -2.97 22.99
C GLU A 230 -32.31 -4.39 22.47
N GLY A 231 -31.11 -4.89 22.77
CA GLY A 231 -30.60 -6.18 22.28
C GLY A 231 -30.28 -6.24 20.79
N LYS A 232 -30.35 -5.13 20.04
CA LYS A 232 -29.94 -5.06 18.63
C LYS A 232 -28.46 -4.70 18.50
N ILE A 233 -27.85 -5.14 17.42
CA ILE A 233 -26.45 -4.87 17.08
C ILE A 233 -26.44 -4.10 15.75
N LEU A 234 -25.71 -2.99 15.71
CA LEU A 234 -25.45 -2.28 14.46
C LEU A 234 -24.33 -3.01 13.73
N VAL A 235 -24.67 -3.58 12.57
CA VAL A 235 -23.71 -4.30 11.71
C VAL A 235 -22.67 -3.30 11.17
N PRO A 236 -21.38 -3.67 11.06
CA PRO A 236 -20.36 -2.79 10.49
C PRO A 236 -20.70 -2.37 9.05
N LEU A 237 -20.27 -1.17 8.66
CA LEU A 237 -20.37 -0.72 7.27
C LEU A 237 -19.52 -1.60 6.35
N GLU A 238 -20.12 -2.07 5.25
CA GLU A 238 -19.40 -2.77 4.20
C GLU A 238 -18.75 -1.81 3.17
N GLU A 239 -17.89 -2.36 2.32
CA GLU A 239 -17.24 -1.59 1.26
C GLU A 239 -18.25 -1.01 0.26
N HIS A 240 -18.36 0.32 0.21
CA HIS A 240 -19.23 1.06 -0.69
C HIS A 240 -18.63 1.13 -2.12
N THR A 241 -18.53 -0.03 -2.77
CA THR A 241 -17.94 -0.26 -4.11
C THR A 241 -18.97 -0.36 -5.23
N SER A 242 -20.21 -0.73 -4.90
CA SER A 242 -21.36 -0.80 -5.82
C SER A 242 -22.64 -0.46 -5.06
N ALA A 243 -23.76 -0.24 -5.77
CA ALA A 243 -25.04 0.06 -5.12
C ALA A 243 -25.65 -1.20 -4.51
N ASP A 244 -26.39 -1.07 -3.41
CA ASP A 244 -27.03 -2.19 -2.68
C ASP A 244 -27.94 -3.02 -3.59
N LYS A 245 -28.63 -2.35 -4.52
CA LYS A 245 -29.46 -3.01 -5.55
C LYS A 245 -28.67 -3.98 -6.44
N SER A 246 -27.40 -3.67 -6.71
CA SER A 246 -26.52 -4.45 -7.57
C SER A 246 -25.65 -5.45 -6.80
N SER A 247 -25.31 -5.15 -5.55
CA SER A 247 -24.50 -6.04 -4.70
C SER A 247 -25.35 -7.12 -4.04
N GLY A 248 -26.65 -6.87 -3.85
CA GLY A 248 -27.55 -7.73 -3.07
C GLY A 248 -27.22 -7.75 -1.58
N ARG A 249 -26.46 -6.75 -1.11
CA ARG A 249 -25.97 -6.63 0.26
C ARG A 249 -26.58 -5.38 0.89
N VAL A 250 -26.93 -5.47 2.18
CA VAL A 250 -27.54 -4.41 3.00
C VAL A 250 -26.63 -4.16 4.19
#